data_AF-A0A452XPK3-F1
#
_entry.id   AF-A0A452XPK3-F1
#
_cell.length_a   1.000
_cell.length_b   1.000
_cell.length_c   1.000
_cell.angle_alpha   90.00
_cell.angle_beta   90.00
_cell.angle_gamma   90.00
#
_symmetry.space_group_name_H-M   'P 1'
#
loop_
_entity.id
_entity.type
_entity.pdbx_description
1 polymer ?
#
loop_
_entity_poly.entity_id
_entity_poly.type
_entity_poly.pdbx_seq_one_letter_code
_entity_poly.pdbx_strand_id
1 'polypeptide(L)'
;MLQFFSMRLSSFEALYPISVYGIFAIRDYLDRRRNYVFNRPRDDAVTIEKQDSFVVPLCSPCRGMYVSDKALVEVDLWVKKEGDESDDKQLLSAYAEIDVHAEANVMFYSRISGDNCNLDLKYKVLSESVEAVIQVYAKVDHPHHVRFTAFSTGYDDYPHRGVVLFDDKLFGHEKLFQHIVAVKANEELQVFLEVNGSVFQWTFQDEHVGAVISPHDSIFEYGQFFVRVIFAPKDCQ
;
A
#
# COMPACT_ATOMS: atom_id res chain seq x y z
N MET A 1 -9.70 -0.27 11.87
CA MET A 1 -9.60 -0.31 10.40
C MET A 1 -8.60 -1.37 9.96
N LEU A 2 -8.80 -1.97 8.78
CA LEU A 2 -7.89 -2.92 8.14
C LEU A 2 -6.83 -2.17 7.33
N GLN A 3 -5.56 -2.57 7.48
CA GLN A 3 -4.41 -2.03 6.74
C GLN A 3 -3.58 -3.16 6.14
N PHE A 4 -3.39 -3.15 4.82
CA PHE A 4 -2.45 -4.05 4.13
C PHE A 4 -1.05 -3.44 4.08
N PHE A 5 -0.03 -4.27 4.27
CA PHE A 5 1.39 -3.90 4.19
C PHE A 5 2.09 -4.57 3.02
N SER A 6 1.68 -5.79 2.67
CA SER A 6 2.30 -6.54 1.58
C SER A 6 1.33 -7.56 1.01
N MET A 7 1.48 -7.79 -0.29
CA MET A 7 0.85 -8.85 -1.05
C MET A 7 1.92 -9.52 -1.88
N ARG A 8 2.04 -10.84 -1.80
CA ARG A 8 3.11 -11.60 -2.45
C ARG A 8 2.54 -12.83 -3.14
N LEU A 9 2.96 -13.05 -4.39
CA LEU A 9 2.74 -14.32 -5.07
C LEU A 9 3.72 -15.37 -4.51
N SER A 10 3.19 -16.53 -4.16
CA SER A 10 3.99 -17.67 -3.69
C SER A 10 3.53 -18.97 -4.34
N SER A 11 4.32 -20.04 -4.15
CA SER A 11 4.14 -21.30 -4.89
C SER A 11 4.11 -21.10 -6.40
N PHE A 12 4.84 -20.10 -6.89
CA PHE A 12 4.92 -19.69 -8.29
C PHE A 12 6.40 -19.68 -8.71
N GLU A 13 6.77 -20.58 -9.62
CA GLU A 13 8.15 -20.79 -10.06
C GLU A 13 8.37 -20.22 -11.48
N ALA A 14 8.30 -18.90 -11.63
CA ALA A 14 8.80 -18.27 -12.84
C ALA A 14 10.32 -18.11 -12.81
N LEU A 15 10.96 -18.50 -13.91
CA LEU A 15 12.40 -18.29 -14.13
C LEU A 15 12.74 -16.87 -14.60
N TYR A 16 11.72 -16.05 -14.89
CA TYR A 16 11.81 -14.73 -15.50
C TYR A 16 10.79 -13.76 -14.87
N PRO A 17 10.99 -12.43 -15.02
CA PRO A 17 10.02 -11.43 -14.56
C PRO A 17 8.67 -11.62 -15.25
N ILE A 18 7.58 -11.46 -14.51
CA ILE A 18 6.21 -11.63 -15.04
C ILE A 18 5.50 -10.29 -15.12
N SER A 19 4.69 -10.09 -16.15
CA SER A 19 3.79 -8.93 -16.23
C SER A 19 2.43 -9.32 -15.68
N VAL A 20 2.00 -8.69 -14.57
CA VAL A 20 0.78 -9.02 -13.85
C VAL A 20 -0.24 -7.89 -13.94
N TYR A 21 -1.50 -8.26 -14.19
CA TYR A 21 -2.63 -7.35 -14.16
C TYR A 21 -3.83 -8.00 -13.46
N GLY A 22 -4.87 -7.22 -13.22
CA GLY A 22 -6.09 -7.66 -12.55
C GLY A 22 -6.38 -6.83 -11.30
N ILE A 23 -7.10 -7.44 -10.37
CA ILE A 23 -7.61 -6.76 -9.17
C ILE A 23 -7.35 -7.58 -7.90
N PHE A 24 -7.14 -6.84 -6.81
CA PHE A 24 -7.37 -7.28 -5.45
C PHE A 24 -8.18 -6.20 -4.76
N ALA A 25 -9.38 -6.54 -4.31
CA ALA A 25 -10.30 -5.59 -3.72
C ALA A 25 -10.91 -6.11 -2.42
N ILE A 26 -11.17 -5.17 -1.51
CA ILE A 26 -11.85 -5.39 -0.26
C ILE A 26 -13.25 -4.79 -0.34
N ARG A 27 -14.22 -5.52 0.16
CA ARG A 27 -15.57 -5.00 0.45
C ARG A 27 -15.74 -5.05 1.96
N ASP A 28 -15.85 -3.87 2.54
CA ASP A 28 -15.90 -3.70 3.98
C ASP A 28 -17.32 -3.35 4.44
N TYR A 29 -17.49 -3.13 5.74
CA TYR A 29 -18.80 -2.91 6.35
C TYR A 29 -19.45 -1.59 5.91
N LEU A 30 -18.69 -0.53 5.64
CA LEU A 30 -19.23 0.80 5.36
C LEU A 30 -19.81 0.91 3.94
N ASP A 31 -19.14 0.32 2.95
CA ASP A 31 -19.62 0.32 1.56
C ASP A 31 -19.22 -1.00 0.88
N ARG A 32 -20.23 -1.66 0.32
CA ARG A 32 -20.11 -2.95 -0.36
C ARG A 32 -19.44 -2.87 -1.73
N ARG A 33 -19.13 -1.67 -2.24
CA ARG A 33 -18.33 -1.47 -3.46
C ARG A 33 -16.87 -1.90 -3.25
N ARG A 34 -16.19 -2.21 -4.35
CA ARG A 34 -14.77 -2.60 -4.33
C ARG A 34 -13.91 -1.43 -3.87
N ASN A 35 -13.16 -1.63 -2.80
CA ASN A 35 -12.05 -0.78 -2.39
C ASN A 35 -10.75 -1.48 -2.77
N TYR A 36 -10.05 -0.95 -3.77
CA TYR A 36 -8.92 -1.63 -4.39
C TYR A 36 -7.64 -1.48 -3.57
N VAL A 37 -6.91 -2.58 -3.42
CA VAL A 37 -5.52 -2.61 -2.92
C VAL A 37 -4.55 -2.97 -4.05
N PHE A 38 -5.06 -3.60 -5.10
CA PHE A 38 -4.40 -3.71 -6.40
C PHE A 38 -5.46 -3.53 -7.49
N ASN A 39 -5.14 -2.72 -8.50
CA ASN A 39 -5.99 -2.52 -9.65
C ASN A 39 -5.12 -2.09 -10.83
N ARG A 40 -4.82 -3.02 -11.73
CA ARG A 40 -4.08 -2.76 -12.95
C ARG A 40 -4.84 -3.35 -14.13
N PRO A 41 -5.24 -2.54 -15.12
CA PRO A 41 -5.74 -3.08 -16.38
C PRO A 41 -4.58 -3.74 -17.16
N ARG A 42 -4.91 -4.56 -18.18
CA ARG A 42 -3.92 -5.33 -18.96
C ARG A 42 -2.91 -4.45 -19.72
N ASP A 43 -3.36 -3.29 -20.20
CA ASP A 43 -2.53 -2.31 -20.90
C ASP A 43 -1.49 -1.67 -19.97
N ASP A 44 -1.77 -1.61 -18.68
CA ASP A 44 -0.89 -1.11 -17.61
C ASP A 44 -0.46 -2.22 -16.63
N ALA A 45 -0.19 -3.42 -17.16
CA ALA A 45 0.31 -4.54 -16.38
C ALA A 45 1.67 -4.21 -15.74
N VAL A 46 1.86 -4.60 -14.47
CA VAL A 46 3.10 -4.34 -13.74
C VAL A 46 4.07 -5.50 -13.85
N THR A 47 5.34 -5.21 -14.11
CA THR A 47 6.39 -6.22 -14.10
C THR A 47 6.82 -6.52 -12.66
N ILE A 48 6.70 -7.79 -12.25
CA ILE A 48 7.16 -8.29 -10.96
C ILE A 48 8.49 -9.01 -11.17
N GLU A 49 9.55 -8.42 -10.60
CA GLU A 49 10.91 -8.94 -10.65
C GLU A 49 11.11 -10.13 -9.70
N LYS A 50 12.05 -11.02 -10.05
CA LYS A 50 12.36 -12.22 -9.26
C LYS A 50 13.19 -11.94 -8.00
N GLN A 51 13.72 -10.72 -7.79
CA GLN A 51 14.71 -10.39 -6.75
C GLN A 51 14.19 -10.51 -5.29
N ASP A 52 13.89 -11.74 -4.88
CA ASP A 52 13.71 -12.25 -3.52
C ASP A 52 12.28 -12.33 -2.96
N SER A 53 11.30 -11.70 -3.62
CA SER A 53 9.88 -11.98 -3.35
C SER A 53 9.02 -11.41 -4.47
N PHE A 54 8.12 -12.21 -5.07
CA PHE A 54 7.13 -11.74 -6.05
C PHE A 54 6.08 -10.82 -5.39
N VAL A 55 6.52 -9.67 -4.87
CA VAL A 55 5.68 -8.68 -4.20
C VAL A 55 4.89 -7.94 -5.26
N VAL A 56 3.59 -7.95 -5.10
CA VAL A 56 2.67 -7.18 -5.92
C VAL A 56 2.59 -5.79 -5.30
N PRO A 57 2.82 -4.71 -6.07
CA PRO A 57 2.73 -3.36 -5.55
C PRO A 57 1.31 -3.04 -5.14
N LEU A 58 1.14 -2.44 -3.97
CA LEU A 58 -0.16 -1.98 -3.51
C LEU A 58 -0.49 -0.64 -4.20
N CYS A 59 -1.77 -0.38 -4.44
CA CYS A 59 -2.27 0.95 -4.79
C CYS A 59 -2.97 1.58 -3.59
N SER A 60 -3.19 2.90 -3.64
CA SER A 60 -3.97 3.57 -2.62
C SER A 60 -5.43 3.07 -2.65
N PRO A 61 -5.96 2.60 -1.51
CA PRO A 61 -7.39 2.49 -1.32
C PRO A 61 -8.09 3.83 -1.59
N CYS A 62 -9.36 3.77 -2.01
CA CYS A 62 -10.16 4.98 -2.21
C CYS A 62 -10.70 5.57 -0.90
N ARG A 63 -10.67 4.77 0.17
CA ARG A 63 -11.05 5.11 1.55
C ARG A 63 -10.44 4.11 2.52
N GLY A 64 -10.51 4.42 3.80
CA GLY A 64 -10.20 3.52 4.90
C GLY A 64 -11.07 2.27 4.87
N MET A 65 -10.51 1.14 5.30
CA MET A 65 -11.21 -0.15 5.34
C MET A 65 -11.75 -0.42 6.74
N TYR A 66 -13.06 -0.38 6.91
CA TYR A 66 -13.71 -0.53 8.21
C TYR A 66 -14.36 -1.89 8.33
N VAL A 67 -13.87 -2.69 9.27
CA VAL A 67 -14.29 -4.08 9.44
C VAL A 67 -14.86 -4.26 10.83
N SER A 68 -16.10 -4.77 10.92
CA SER A 68 -16.75 -5.16 12.18
C SER A 68 -16.43 -6.62 12.50
N ASP A 69 -16.85 -7.53 11.63
CA ASP A 69 -16.67 -8.98 11.83
C ASP A 69 -15.77 -9.56 10.75
N LYS A 70 -16.13 -9.33 9.48
CA LYS A 70 -15.45 -9.87 8.32
C LYS A 70 -15.31 -8.83 7.22
N ALA A 71 -14.21 -8.93 6.48
CA ALA A 71 -14.04 -8.25 5.20
C ALA A 71 -14.08 -9.28 4.07
N LEU A 72 -14.86 -8.99 3.02
CA LEU A 72 -14.87 -9.83 1.83
C LEU A 72 -13.72 -9.41 0.92
N VAL A 73 -12.98 -10.40 0.43
CA VAL A 73 -11.85 -10.22 -0.48
C VAL A 73 -12.23 -10.78 -1.84
N GLU A 74 -11.97 -10.00 -2.89
CA GLU A 74 -12.14 -10.38 -4.28
C GLU A 74 -10.79 -10.28 -4.99
N VAL A 75 -10.34 -11.38 -5.59
CA VAL A 75 -9.06 -11.48 -6.27
C VAL A 75 -9.28 -12.04 -7.66
N ASP A 76 -8.74 -11.37 -8.67
CA ASP A 76 -8.61 -11.90 -10.02
C ASP A 76 -7.31 -11.36 -10.63
N LEU A 77 -6.30 -12.23 -10.73
CA LEU A 77 -4.93 -11.89 -11.14
C LEU A 77 -4.52 -12.74 -12.34
N TRP A 78 -3.82 -12.10 -13.26
CA TRP A 78 -3.43 -12.68 -14.55
C TRP A 78 -1.98 -12.36 -14.88
N VAL A 79 -1.29 -13.28 -15.55
CA VAL A 79 -0.03 -13.01 -16.25
C VAL A 79 -0.34 -12.63 -17.69
N LYS A 80 0.05 -11.42 -18.06
CA LYS A 80 0.06 -10.96 -19.46
C LYS A 80 1.10 -11.74 -20.26
N LYS A 81 0.71 -12.25 -21.41
CA LYS A 81 1.58 -12.87 -22.41
C LYS A 81 1.68 -12.00 -23.65
N GLU A 82 2.67 -12.33 -24.49
CA GLU A 82 2.75 -11.75 -25.83
C GLU A 82 1.52 -12.18 -26.62
N GLY A 83 0.92 -11.24 -27.36
CA GLY A 83 -0.35 -11.46 -28.04
C GLY A 83 -1.53 -10.81 -27.34
N ASP A 84 -2.70 -11.42 -27.49
CA ASP A 84 -3.97 -10.87 -27.01
C ASP A 84 -4.40 -11.50 -25.66
N GLU A 85 -5.58 -11.14 -25.18
CA GLU A 85 -6.12 -11.63 -23.91
C GLU A 85 -6.29 -13.14 -23.85
N SER A 86 -6.41 -13.83 -24.99
CA SER A 86 -6.58 -15.28 -25.04
C SER A 86 -5.29 -16.06 -24.74
N ASP A 87 -4.14 -15.40 -24.89
CA ASP A 87 -2.82 -15.96 -24.57
C ASP A 87 -2.48 -15.82 -23.08
N ASP A 88 -3.18 -14.95 -22.35
CA ASP A 88 -2.92 -14.66 -20.95
C ASP A 88 -3.27 -15.84 -20.05
N LYS A 89 -2.57 -15.93 -18.91
CA LYS A 89 -2.73 -17.03 -17.96
C LYS A 89 -3.26 -16.53 -16.63
N GLN A 90 -4.38 -17.07 -16.17
CA GLN A 90 -4.92 -16.77 -14.86
C GLN A 90 -3.99 -17.29 -13.76
N LEU A 91 -3.56 -16.42 -12.86
CA LEU A 91 -2.76 -16.75 -11.68
C LEU A 91 -3.65 -17.22 -10.54
N LEU A 92 -4.65 -16.41 -10.21
CA LEU A 92 -5.52 -16.63 -9.07
C LEU A 92 -6.85 -15.92 -9.32
N SER A 93 -7.95 -16.66 -9.20
CA SER A 93 -9.29 -16.10 -9.08
C SER A 93 -9.95 -16.69 -7.85
N ALA A 94 -10.24 -15.85 -6.86
CA ALA A 94 -10.75 -16.29 -5.57
C ALA A 94 -11.63 -15.24 -4.91
N TYR A 95 -12.60 -15.74 -4.15
CA TYR A 95 -13.30 -14.98 -3.12
C TYR A 95 -12.89 -15.53 -1.76
N ALA A 96 -12.52 -14.65 -0.84
CA ALA A 96 -12.10 -15.04 0.50
C ALA A 96 -12.71 -14.11 1.55
N GLU A 97 -12.60 -14.50 2.81
CA GLU A 97 -12.99 -13.68 3.95
C GLU A 97 -11.77 -13.47 4.84
N ILE A 98 -11.57 -12.23 5.29
CA ILE A 98 -10.66 -11.93 6.40
C ILE A 98 -11.51 -11.83 7.66
N ASP A 99 -11.29 -12.77 8.56
CA ASP A 99 -11.91 -12.80 9.89
C ASP A 99 -11.10 -11.91 10.84
N VAL A 100 -11.79 -10.98 11.49
CA VAL A 100 -11.20 -9.95 12.35
C VAL A 100 -11.37 -10.28 13.85
N HIS A 101 -11.98 -11.42 14.19
CA HIS A 101 -12.17 -11.85 15.57
C HIS A 101 -10.87 -12.28 16.29
N ALA A 102 -9.75 -12.34 15.56
CA ALA A 102 -8.53 -13.00 15.98
C ALA A 102 -7.53 -12.14 16.80
N GLU A 103 -7.98 -11.01 17.38
CA GLU A 103 -7.19 -10.00 18.14
C GLU A 103 -6.85 -8.74 17.31
N ALA A 104 -7.13 -7.55 17.85
CA ALA A 104 -6.75 -6.29 17.21
C ALA A 104 -5.32 -5.90 17.54
N ASN A 105 -4.72 -5.05 16.72
CA ASN A 105 -3.38 -4.50 16.89
C ASN A 105 -2.21 -5.50 16.81
N VAL A 106 -2.43 -6.71 16.26
CA VAL A 106 -1.36 -7.65 15.92
C VAL A 106 -1.19 -7.80 14.41
N MET A 107 0.01 -8.18 13.96
CA MET A 107 0.28 -8.41 12.54
C MET A 107 -0.23 -9.79 12.11
N PHE A 108 -1.08 -9.82 11.09
CA PHE A 108 -1.63 -11.05 10.52
C PHE A 108 -0.92 -11.42 9.22
N TYR A 109 -0.74 -12.74 9.06
CA TYR A 109 -0.24 -13.37 7.86
C TYR A 109 -1.27 -14.40 7.40
N SER A 110 -1.88 -14.18 6.24
CA SER A 110 -2.82 -15.15 5.65
C SER A 110 -2.40 -15.53 4.24
N ARG A 111 -2.97 -16.63 3.76
CA ARG A 111 -2.76 -17.14 2.42
C ARG A 111 -4.10 -17.39 1.76
N ILE A 112 -4.28 -16.84 0.57
CA ILE A 112 -5.36 -17.24 -0.34
C ILE A 112 -4.74 -18.24 -1.32
N SER A 113 -5.17 -19.49 -1.23
CA SER A 113 -4.68 -20.55 -2.10
C SER A 113 -5.37 -20.52 -3.46
N GLY A 114 -4.60 -20.77 -4.52
CA GLY A 114 -5.12 -20.95 -5.87
C GLY A 114 -4.43 -22.09 -6.58
N ASP A 115 -4.97 -22.47 -7.74
CA ASP A 115 -4.50 -23.62 -8.50
C ASP A 115 -3.11 -23.38 -9.12
N ASN A 116 -2.83 -22.16 -9.57
CA ASN A 116 -1.58 -21.80 -10.26
C ASN A 116 -0.60 -21.00 -9.38
N CYS A 117 -1.10 -20.28 -8.37
CA CYS A 117 -0.29 -19.60 -7.37
C CYS A 117 -1.08 -19.38 -6.09
N ASN A 118 -0.35 -19.13 -5.00
CA ASN A 118 -0.90 -18.61 -3.76
C ASN A 118 -0.65 -17.11 -3.66
N LEU A 119 -1.51 -16.44 -2.89
CA LEU A 119 -1.36 -15.04 -2.54
C LEU A 119 -1.18 -14.91 -1.03
N ASP A 120 0.04 -14.59 -0.61
CA ASP A 120 0.38 -14.33 0.78
C ASP A 120 0.13 -12.86 1.11
N LEU A 121 -0.60 -12.63 2.20
CA LEU A 121 -1.03 -11.30 2.66
C LEU A 121 -0.39 -10.99 4.00
N LYS A 122 0.11 -9.75 4.14
CA LYS A 122 0.53 -9.16 5.42
C LYS A 122 -0.37 -7.97 5.71
N TYR A 123 -1.14 -8.02 6.78
CA TYR A 123 -2.09 -6.96 7.15
C TYR A 123 -2.24 -6.84 8.67
N LYS A 124 -2.85 -5.75 9.11
CA LYS A 124 -3.19 -5.50 10.52
C LYS A 124 -4.61 -4.97 10.61
N VAL A 125 -5.31 -5.35 11.67
CA VAL A 125 -6.55 -4.69 12.06
C VAL A 125 -6.22 -3.78 13.23
N LEU A 126 -6.38 -2.48 13.04
CA LEU A 126 -6.16 -1.47 14.06
C LEU A 126 -7.46 -1.19 14.81
N SER A 127 -7.44 -1.30 16.14
CA SER A 127 -8.51 -0.74 16.98
C SER A 127 -8.28 0.76 17.14
N GLU A 128 -9.35 1.51 17.41
CA GLU A 128 -9.26 2.96 17.72
C GLU A 128 -8.41 3.71 16.69
N SER A 129 -8.68 3.47 15.40
CA SER A 129 -7.87 4.01 14.30
C SER A 129 -8.60 5.11 13.54
N VAL A 130 -7.84 6.08 13.05
CA VAL A 130 -8.31 7.14 12.15
C VAL A 130 -7.80 6.90 10.73
N GLU A 131 -8.57 7.36 9.74
CA GLU A 131 -8.11 7.42 8.35
C GLU A 131 -7.14 8.61 8.20
N ALA A 132 -6.01 8.38 7.54
CA ALA A 132 -5.08 9.44 7.17
C ALA A 132 -4.88 9.47 5.64
N VAL A 133 -5.17 10.62 5.04
CA VAL A 133 -4.91 10.91 3.63
C VAL A 133 -3.56 11.60 3.53
N ILE A 134 -2.57 10.89 3.00
CA ILE A 134 -1.23 11.41 2.73
C ILE A 134 -1.21 11.94 1.30
N GLN A 135 -0.82 13.20 1.13
CA GLN A 135 -0.62 13.84 -0.17
C GLN A 135 0.84 14.26 -0.30
N VAL A 136 1.49 13.86 -1.39
CA VAL A 136 2.88 14.22 -1.67
C VAL A 136 2.94 15.03 -2.96
N TYR A 137 3.47 16.24 -2.84
CA TYR A 137 3.75 17.14 -3.94
C TYR A 137 5.25 17.17 -4.16
N ALA A 138 5.69 16.86 -5.38
CA ALA A 138 7.10 16.83 -5.71
C ALA A 138 7.43 17.69 -6.94
N LYS A 139 8.51 18.47 -6.81
CA LYS A 139 9.14 19.20 -7.90
C LYS A 139 10.60 18.74 -8.00
N VAL A 140 10.90 18.01 -9.06
CA VAL A 140 12.17 17.30 -9.21
C VAL A 140 12.71 17.52 -10.63
N ASP A 141 13.89 18.13 -10.72
CA ASP A 141 14.46 18.55 -12.01
C ASP A 141 15.12 17.39 -12.78
N HIS A 142 15.54 16.32 -12.09
CA HIS A 142 16.19 15.16 -12.69
C HIS A 142 15.53 13.84 -12.22
N PRO A 143 15.41 12.82 -13.09
CA PRO A 143 14.81 11.55 -12.69
C PRO A 143 15.53 10.89 -11.52
N HIS A 144 14.83 10.75 -10.40
CA HIS A 144 15.24 9.97 -9.25
C HIS A 144 14.31 8.78 -9.08
N HIS A 145 14.86 7.60 -8.84
CA HIS A 145 14.06 6.52 -8.28
C HIS A 145 13.86 6.83 -6.80
N VAL A 146 12.60 6.96 -6.40
CA VAL A 146 12.23 7.36 -5.04
C VAL A 146 11.24 6.35 -4.48
N ARG A 147 11.38 6.08 -3.18
CA ARG A 147 10.48 5.20 -2.46
C ARG A 147 9.90 5.93 -1.26
N PHE A 148 8.58 6.13 -1.29
CA PHE A 148 7.82 6.67 -0.18
C PHE A 148 7.19 5.54 0.62
N THR A 149 7.36 5.57 1.94
CA THR A 149 6.70 4.63 2.85
C THR A 149 6.03 5.36 4.01
N ALA A 150 4.96 4.80 4.56
CA ALA A 150 4.30 5.32 5.76
C ALA A 150 4.27 4.28 6.87
N PHE A 151 4.53 4.72 8.10
CA PHE A 151 4.58 3.91 9.29
C PHE A 151 3.81 4.58 10.42
N SER A 152 2.98 3.84 11.16
CA SER A 152 2.35 4.32 12.38
C SER A 152 3.07 3.69 13.57
N THR A 153 3.40 4.48 14.61
CA THR A 153 4.11 3.97 15.80
C THR A 153 3.33 2.91 16.56
N GLY A 154 2.01 2.82 16.38
CA GLY A 154 1.18 1.72 16.88
C GLY A 154 1.42 0.35 16.20
N TYR A 155 2.40 0.23 15.30
CA TYR A 155 2.88 -1.03 14.77
C TYR A 155 4.01 -1.55 15.68
N ASP A 156 3.67 -2.25 16.76
CA ASP A 156 4.59 -2.76 17.80
C ASP A 156 5.75 -3.69 17.34
N ASP A 157 5.97 -3.88 16.04
CA ASP A 157 7.08 -4.65 15.49
C ASP A 157 8.10 -3.72 14.79
N TYR A 158 9.33 -3.70 15.34
CA TYR A 158 10.56 -3.08 14.83
C TYR A 158 10.71 -3.14 13.29
N PRO A 159 11.48 -2.21 12.67
CA PRO A 159 11.17 -1.52 11.43
C PRO A 159 11.36 -2.38 10.18
N HIS A 160 10.43 -3.29 9.91
CA HIS A 160 10.36 -3.97 8.63
C HIS A 160 9.05 -3.66 7.93
N ARG A 161 9.12 -2.46 7.33
CA ARG A 161 8.39 -1.96 6.16
C ARG A 161 6.96 -1.53 6.48
N GLY A 162 6.82 -0.22 6.70
CA GLY A 162 5.55 0.46 6.59
C GLY A 162 4.91 0.28 5.20
N VAL A 163 3.74 0.87 5.01
CA VAL A 163 3.00 0.80 3.74
C VAL A 163 3.80 1.53 2.67
N VAL A 164 4.10 0.86 1.55
CA VAL A 164 4.74 1.52 0.39
C VAL A 164 3.67 2.37 -0.31
N LEU A 165 3.90 3.67 -0.36
CA LEU A 165 2.98 4.64 -0.98
C LEU A 165 3.30 4.85 -2.46
N PHE A 166 4.58 4.81 -2.78
CA PHE A 166 5.13 5.06 -4.11
C PHE A 166 6.53 4.46 -4.19
N ASP A 167 6.85 3.78 -5.29
CA ASP A 167 8.16 3.17 -5.53
C ASP A 167 8.43 3.14 -7.04
N ASP A 168 8.91 4.26 -7.58
CA ASP A 168 9.16 4.43 -9.01
C ASP A 168 10.04 5.67 -9.27
N LYS A 169 10.33 5.94 -10.54
CA LYS A 169 10.97 7.17 -10.99
C LYS A 169 10.02 8.37 -10.83
N LEU A 170 10.56 9.45 -10.29
CA LEU A 170 9.89 10.72 -10.11
C LEU A 170 10.72 11.85 -10.75
N PHE A 171 10.07 12.65 -11.58
CA PHE A 171 10.63 13.83 -12.24
C PHE A 171 9.50 14.76 -12.69
N GLY A 172 9.84 16.02 -12.94
CA GLY A 172 8.92 17.05 -13.41
C GLY A 172 8.43 17.99 -12.33
N HIS A 173 7.53 18.88 -12.72
CA HIS A 173 6.91 19.87 -11.84
C HIS A 173 5.50 19.39 -11.48
N GLU A 174 5.14 19.44 -10.19
CA GLU A 174 3.79 19.18 -9.68
C GLU A 174 3.30 17.72 -9.77
N LYS A 175 4.20 16.73 -9.59
CA LYS A 175 3.72 15.35 -9.43
C LYS A 175 3.03 15.23 -8.06
N LEU A 176 1.72 14.97 -8.11
CA LEU A 176 0.90 14.66 -6.94
C LEU A 176 0.55 13.19 -6.95
N PHE A 177 0.82 12.51 -5.85
CA PHE A 177 0.13 11.26 -5.52
C PHE A 177 -0.48 11.36 -4.13
N GLN A 178 -1.54 10.58 -3.93
CA GLN A 178 -2.20 10.45 -2.64
C GLN A 178 -2.26 8.99 -2.23
N HIS A 179 -2.18 8.76 -0.93
CA HIS A 179 -2.37 7.45 -0.36
C HIS A 179 -3.18 7.50 0.93
N ILE A 180 -4.13 6.59 1.07
CA ILE A 180 -4.93 6.46 2.29
C ILE A 180 -4.36 5.33 3.14
N VAL A 181 -4.10 5.62 4.41
CA VAL A 181 -3.64 4.64 5.39
C VAL A 181 -4.46 4.70 6.67
N ALA A 182 -4.56 3.60 7.38
CA ALA A 182 -5.09 3.58 8.74
C ALA A 182 -3.97 3.91 9.73
N VAL A 183 -4.26 4.78 10.69
CA VAL A 183 -3.33 5.20 11.75
C VAL A 183 -4.02 4.96 13.09
N LYS A 184 -3.31 4.40 14.05
CA LYS A 184 -3.86 4.27 15.41
C LYS A 184 -4.04 5.67 16.01
N ALA A 185 -5.18 5.94 16.66
CA ALA A 185 -5.44 7.24 17.24
C ALA A 185 -4.40 7.56 18.32
N ASN A 186 -4.02 8.84 18.41
CA ASN A 186 -3.03 9.36 19.35
C ASN A 186 -1.60 8.77 19.15
N GLU A 187 -1.35 8.05 18.06
CA GLU A 187 -0.02 7.58 17.65
C GLU A 187 0.53 8.47 16.53
N GLU A 188 1.85 8.42 16.33
CA GLU A 188 2.48 9.15 15.24
C GLU A 188 2.27 8.44 13.90
N LEU A 189 2.15 9.23 12.84
CA LEU A 189 2.32 8.80 11.46
C LEU A 189 3.64 9.37 10.94
N GLN A 190 4.55 8.48 10.58
CA GLN A 190 5.82 8.80 9.97
C GLN A 190 5.76 8.51 8.47
N VAL A 191 6.20 9.46 7.65
CA VAL A 191 6.35 9.28 6.21
C VAL A 191 7.84 9.39 5.88
N PHE A 192 8.36 8.40 5.17
CA PHE A 192 9.75 8.34 4.76
C PHE A 192 9.88 8.51 3.25
N LEU A 193 10.92 9.23 2.83
CA LEU A 193 11.42 9.27 1.46
C LEU A 193 12.82 8.66 1.43
N GLU A 194 12.98 7.59 0.67
CA GLU A 194 14.26 7.02 0.32
C GLU A 194 14.63 7.47 -1.11
N VAL A 195 15.81 8.09 -1.27
CA VAL A 195 16.33 8.54 -2.57
C VAL A 195 17.84 8.47 -2.59
N ASN A 196 18.41 7.75 -3.56
CA ASN A 196 19.87 7.60 -3.74
C ASN A 196 20.64 7.20 -2.47
N GLY A 197 20.04 6.38 -1.60
CA GLY A 197 20.64 5.95 -0.33
C GLY A 197 20.45 6.91 0.85
N SER A 198 19.90 8.10 0.62
CA SER A 198 19.48 9.05 1.65
C SER A 198 18.05 8.77 2.10
N VAL A 199 17.77 9.03 3.39
CA VAL A 199 16.45 8.83 4.01
C VAL A 199 16.00 10.14 4.66
N PHE A 200 14.78 10.57 4.34
CA PHE A 200 14.15 11.77 4.88
C PHE A 200 12.84 11.40 5.55
N GLN A 201 12.51 12.06 6.67
CA GLN A 201 11.35 11.72 7.48
C GLN A 201 10.49 12.96 7.75
N TRP A 202 9.18 12.79 7.63
CA TRP A 202 8.17 13.65 8.23
C TRP A 202 7.43 12.88 9.32
N THR A 203 7.13 13.55 10.43
CA THR A 203 6.26 12.99 11.48
C THR A 203 5.01 13.84 11.62
N PHE A 204 3.86 13.20 11.72
CA PHE A 204 2.54 13.81 11.88
C PHE A 204 1.83 13.20 13.09
N GLN A 205 0.97 13.99 13.72
CA GLN A 205 0.07 13.57 14.79
C GLN A 205 -1.30 14.19 14.51
N ASP A 206 -2.38 13.47 14.83
CA ASP A 206 -3.75 13.87 14.49
C ASP A 206 -4.22 15.17 15.19
N GLU A 207 -3.65 15.50 16.35
CA GLU A 207 -3.95 16.72 17.11
C GLU A 207 -3.26 17.98 16.57
N HIS A 208 -2.30 17.85 15.64
CA HIS A 208 -1.46 18.95 15.18
C HIS A 208 -1.75 19.35 13.73
N VAL A 209 -1.64 20.64 13.43
CA VAL A 209 -1.72 21.15 12.06
C VAL A 209 -0.34 21.06 11.40
N GLY A 210 -0.18 20.12 10.48
CA GLY A 210 1.05 19.93 9.72
C GLY A 210 2.01 18.92 10.35
N ALA A 211 3.24 18.88 9.83
CA ALA A 211 4.27 17.97 10.33
C ALA A 211 4.87 18.50 11.64
N VAL A 212 4.95 17.64 12.66
CA VAL A 212 5.65 17.94 13.92
C VAL A 212 7.16 17.82 13.77
N ILE A 213 7.62 16.97 12.84
CA ILE A 213 9.03 16.86 12.43
C ILE A 213 9.08 16.92 10.90
N SER A 214 10.03 17.69 10.37
CA SER A 214 10.30 17.81 8.94
C SER A 214 11.78 17.50 8.66
N PRO A 215 12.12 17.04 7.43
CA PRO A 215 13.49 16.72 7.09
C PRO A 215 14.37 17.96 7.01
N HIS A 216 15.68 17.75 7.13
CA HIS A 216 16.68 18.80 6.92
C HIS A 216 16.77 19.24 5.46
N ASP A 217 17.30 20.44 5.24
CA ASP A 217 17.42 21.09 3.92
C ASP A 217 18.26 20.32 2.89
N SER A 218 19.04 19.30 3.30
CA SER A 218 19.77 18.43 2.36
C SER A 218 18.84 17.68 1.40
N ILE A 219 17.54 17.58 1.72
CA ILE A 219 16.53 17.04 0.81
C ILE A 219 16.46 17.81 -0.53
N PHE A 220 16.78 19.11 -0.51
CA PHE A 220 16.70 19.96 -1.70
C PHE A 220 17.72 19.59 -2.79
N GLU A 221 18.73 18.79 -2.46
CA GLU A 221 19.64 18.19 -3.45
C GLU A 221 18.91 17.25 -4.43
N TYR A 222 17.79 16.68 -4.00
CA TYR A 222 16.98 15.71 -4.78
C TYR A 222 15.69 16.32 -5.32
N GLY A 223 15.38 17.56 -4.95
CA GLY A 223 14.17 18.29 -5.33
C GLY A 223 13.38 18.81 -4.14
N GLN A 224 12.23 19.41 -4.42
CA GLN A 224 11.33 19.95 -3.42
C GLN A 224 10.18 18.96 -3.20
N PHE A 225 10.07 18.47 -1.96
CA PHE A 225 9.02 17.55 -1.55
C PHE A 225 8.20 18.18 -0.43
N PHE A 226 6.88 18.22 -0.63
CA PHE A 226 5.94 18.68 0.38
C PHE A 226 4.96 17.55 0.69
N VAL A 227 4.95 17.12 1.95
CA VAL A 227 4.06 16.08 2.45
C VAL A 227 2.98 16.74 3.31
N ARG A 228 1.73 16.51 2.96
CA ARG A 228 0.56 16.94 3.71
C ARG A 228 -0.21 15.71 4.17
N VAL A 229 -0.59 15.68 5.43
CA VAL A 229 -1.49 14.66 5.98
C VAL A 229 -2.78 15.32 6.43
N ILE A 230 -3.90 14.69 6.08
CA ILE A 230 -5.24 15.06 6.54
C ILE A 230 -5.78 13.84 7.27
N PHE A 231 -6.01 13.97 8.58
CA PHE A 231 -6.71 12.95 9.36
C PHE A 231 -8.21 13.16 9.22
N ALA A 232 -8.96 12.09 8.96
CA ALA A 232 -10.41 12.15 9.00
C ALA A 232 -10.87 12.56 10.42
N PRO A 233 -11.96 13.34 10.55
CA PRO A 233 -12.50 13.69 11.84
C PRO A 233 -12.71 12.44 12.70
N LYS A 234 -12.42 12.53 14.00
CA LYS A 234 -12.87 11.55 15.01
C LYS A 234 -14.39 11.68 15.15
N ASP A 235 -15.16 11.38 14.10
CA ASP A 235 -16.61 11.35 14.22
C ASP A 235 -16.97 10.11 15.05
N CYS A 236 -17.25 10.39 16.32
CA CYS A 236 -17.72 9.45 17.33
C CYS A 236 -18.84 8.56 16.79
N GLN A 237 -18.61 7.24 16.78
CA GLN A 237 -19.64 6.25 17.04
C GLN A 237 -19.12 5.23 18.04
#